data_AF-A0A4R0PHI9-F1
#
_entry.id   AF-A0A4R0PHI9-F1
#
_cell.length_a   1.000
_cell.length_b   1.000
_cell.length_c   1.000
_cell.angle_alpha   90.00
_cell.angle_beta   90.00
_cell.angle_gamma   90.00
#
_symmetry.space_group_name_H-M   'P 1'
#
loop_
_entity.id
_entity.type
_entity.pdbx_description
1 polymer ?
#
loop_
_entity_poly.entity_id
_entity_poly.type
_entity_poly.pdbx_seq_one_letter_code
_entity_poly.pdbx_strand_id
1 'polypeptide(L)'
;MVRKVNANPLSKCLKKKNGAYVLSLPETLPGESAASVADLVLTARDSSLSIDASKVERIDTPCIQVLLSAARQWREDGSEMKFTGQSAALDETLSILGLSTTELEAGDAKHA
;
A
#
# COMPACT_ATOMS: atom_id res chain seq x y z
N MET A 1 -2.92 -21.75 14.79
CA MET A 1 -3.54 -21.74 13.45
C MET A 1 -2.45 -21.33 12.45
N VAL A 2 -1.79 -22.31 11.85
CA VAL A 2 -0.65 -22.08 10.94
C VAL A 2 -1.23 -21.55 9.64
N ARG A 3 -0.98 -20.28 9.30
CA ARG A 3 -1.23 -19.78 7.94
C ARG A 3 -0.39 -20.65 7.00
N LYS A 4 -1.04 -21.55 6.25
CA LYS A 4 -0.40 -22.16 5.09
C LYS A 4 0.12 -20.99 4.25
N VAL A 5 1.43 -20.92 4.06
CA VAL A 5 2.06 -19.98 3.12
C VAL A 5 1.67 -20.49 1.73
N ASN A 6 0.41 -20.28 1.36
CA ASN A 6 0.04 -20.26 -0.04
C ASN A 6 0.86 -19.12 -0.66
N ALA A 7 1.51 -19.41 -1.79
CA ALA A 7 2.23 -18.40 -2.55
C ALA A 7 1.33 -17.15 -2.67
N ASN A 8 1.83 -16.01 -2.19
CA ASN A 8 1.08 -14.76 -2.21
C ASN A 8 0.69 -14.46 -3.68
N PRO A 9 -0.61 -14.42 -4.03
CA PRO A 9 -1.06 -14.25 -5.41
C PRO A 9 -0.67 -12.89 -6.00
N LEU A 10 -0.35 -11.93 -5.12
CA LEU A 10 0.12 -10.59 -5.47
C LEU A 10 1.65 -10.48 -5.44
N SER A 11 2.42 -11.55 -5.21
CA SER A 11 3.90 -11.52 -5.19
C SER A 11 4.52 -10.84 -6.42
N LYS A 12 3.91 -11.01 -7.61
CA LYS A 12 4.33 -10.35 -8.86
C LYS A 12 4.16 -8.83 -8.88
N CYS A 13 3.35 -8.28 -7.98
CA CYS A 13 3.07 -6.85 -7.86
C CYS A 13 4.19 -6.08 -7.14
N LEU A 14 5.04 -6.76 -6.38
CA LEU A 14 6.16 -6.14 -5.68
C LEU A 14 7.46 -6.33 -6.45
N LYS A 15 8.17 -5.24 -6.73
CA LYS A 15 9.47 -5.23 -7.40
C LYS A 15 10.48 -4.43 -6.59
N LYS A 16 11.71 -4.93 -6.46
CA LYS A 16 12.81 -4.17 -5.86
C LYS A 16 13.64 -3.51 -6.96
N LYS A 17 13.91 -2.22 -6.83
CA LYS A 17 14.76 -1.44 -7.75
C LYS A 17 15.68 -0.52 -6.93
N ASN A 18 16.99 -0.69 -7.08
CA ASN A 18 18.03 0.14 -6.45
C ASN A 18 17.82 0.41 -4.94
N GLY A 19 17.44 -0.61 -4.18
CA GLY A 19 17.23 -0.48 -2.73
C GLY A 19 15.84 0.03 -2.30
N ALA A 20 15.02 0.49 -3.23
CA ALA A 20 13.61 0.81 -3.00
C ALA A 20 12.69 -0.30 -3.53
N TYR A 21 11.47 -0.37 -3.00
CA TYR A 21 10.42 -1.24 -3.50
C TYR A 21 9.37 -0.44 -4.26
N VAL A 22 8.83 -1.06 -5.30
CA VAL A 22 7.66 -0.58 -6.05
C VAL A 22 6.58 -1.63 -5.96
N LEU A 23 5.44 -1.27 -5.37
CA LEU A 23 4.25 -2.09 -5.28
C LEU A 23 3.22 -1.57 -6.30
N SER A 24 3.02 -2.30 -7.40
CA SER A 24 1.97 -1.98 -8.37
C SER A 24 0.65 -2.62 -7.95
N LEU A 25 -0.33 -1.79 -7.58
CA LEU A 25 -1.66 -2.25 -7.22
C LEU A 25 -2.38 -2.80 -8.46
N PRO A 26 -3.03 -3.97 -8.37
CA PRO A 26 -3.84 -4.49 -9.46
C PRO A 26 -5.12 -3.67 -9.64
N GLU A 27 -5.82 -3.90 -10.76
CA GLU A 27 -7.09 -3.23 -11.09
C GLU A 27 -8.18 -3.41 -10.03
N THR A 28 -8.26 -4.60 -9.44
CA THR A 28 -9.24 -4.94 -8.41
C THR A 28 -8.52 -5.49 -7.18
N LEU A 29 -8.80 -4.88 -6.02
CA LEU A 29 -8.30 -5.26 -4.71
C LEU A 29 -9.46 -5.57 -3.76
N PRO A 30 -10.03 -6.78 -3.83
CA PRO A 30 -11.12 -7.18 -2.94
C PRO A 30 -10.63 -7.37 -1.50
N GLY A 31 -11.52 -7.26 -0.53
CA GLY A 31 -11.15 -7.30 0.90
C GLY A 31 -10.39 -8.56 1.34
N GLU A 32 -10.61 -9.70 0.67
CA GLU A 32 -9.88 -10.96 0.91
C GLU A 32 -8.37 -10.86 0.59
N SER A 33 -7.98 -9.89 -0.24
CA SER A 33 -6.58 -9.63 -0.61
C SER A 33 -5.81 -8.85 0.45
N ALA A 34 -6.46 -8.33 1.49
CA ALA A 34 -5.81 -7.49 2.49
C ALA A 34 -4.61 -8.18 3.17
N ALA A 35 -4.73 -9.47 3.48
CA ALA A 35 -3.62 -10.25 4.06
C ALA A 35 -2.43 -10.36 3.09
N SER A 36 -2.69 -10.52 1.79
CA SER A 36 -1.68 -10.57 0.75
C SER A 36 -0.99 -9.21 0.57
N VAL A 37 -1.75 -8.11 0.61
CA VAL A 37 -1.20 -6.74 0.59
C VAL A 37 -0.29 -6.51 1.79
N ALA A 38 -0.72 -6.91 2.99
CA ALA A 38 0.08 -6.75 4.21
C ALA A 38 1.42 -7.48 4.13
N ASP A 39 1.43 -8.71 3.62
CA ASP A 39 2.64 -9.51 3.43
C ASP A 39 3.63 -8.87 2.44
N LEU A 40 3.13 -8.28 1.35
CA LEU A 40 3.97 -7.54 0.40
C LEU A 40 4.56 -6.27 1.01
N VAL A 41 3.75 -5.51 1.74
CA VAL A 41 4.22 -4.28 2.37
C VAL A 41 5.26 -4.61 3.44
N LEU A 42 5.02 -5.62 4.30
CA LEU A 42 5.99 -6.08 5.29
C LEU A 42 7.31 -6.56 4.67
N THR A 43 7.27 -7.18 3.48
CA THR A 43 8.49 -7.55 2.73
C THR A 43 9.33 -6.34 2.34
N ALA A 44 8.70 -5.18 2.17
CA ALA A 44 9.35 -3.92 1.83
C ALA A 44 9.76 -3.08 3.05
N ARG A 45 9.54 -3.55 4.29
CA ARG A 45 9.87 -2.81 5.52
C ARG A 45 11.34 -2.39 5.55
N ASP A 46 11.61 -1.30 6.25
CA ASP A 46 12.95 -0.70 6.40
C ASP A 46 13.56 -0.23 5.06
N SER A 47 12.72 -0.04 4.05
CA SER A 47 13.10 0.44 2.72
C SER A 47 12.07 1.43 2.18
N SER A 48 12.49 2.34 1.30
CA SER A 48 11.56 3.25 0.64
C SER A 48 10.58 2.46 -0.24
N LEU A 49 9.29 2.75 -0.12
CA LEU A 49 8.20 2.07 -0.82
C LEU A 49 7.44 3.06 -1.71
N SER A 50 7.35 2.77 -3.00
CA SER A 50 6.50 3.48 -3.95
C SER A 50 5.31 2.61 -4.31
N ILE A 51 4.10 3.13 -4.15
CA ILE A 51 2.86 2.42 -4.46
C ILE A 51 2.30 2.99 -5.76
N ASP A 52 2.30 2.18 -6.82
CA ASP A 52 1.68 2.53 -8.09
C ASP A 52 0.20 2.15 -8.07
N ALA A 53 -0.67 3.16 -8.00
CA ALA A 53 -2.12 2.99 -7.94
C ALA A 53 -2.82 3.29 -9.26
N SER A 54 -2.06 3.45 -10.36
CA SER A 54 -2.56 4.02 -11.61
C SER A 54 -3.63 3.17 -12.29
N LYS A 55 -3.60 1.86 -12.01
CA LYS A 55 -4.52 0.87 -12.58
C LYS A 55 -5.72 0.55 -11.71
N VAL A 56 -5.80 1.08 -10.49
CA VAL A 56 -6.85 0.69 -9.54
C VAL A 56 -8.20 1.18 -10.05
N GLU A 57 -9.12 0.26 -10.30
CA GLU A 57 -10.52 0.54 -10.65
C GLU A 57 -11.46 0.20 -9.48
N ARG A 58 -11.03 -0.71 -8.60
CA ARG A 58 -11.76 -1.05 -7.38
C ARG A 58 -10.80 -1.45 -6.26
N ILE A 59 -11.04 -0.92 -5.07
CA ILE A 59 -10.34 -1.32 -3.86
C ILE A 59 -11.33 -1.34 -2.69
N ASP A 60 -11.38 -2.44 -1.96
CA ASP A 60 -12.25 -2.57 -0.79
C ASP A 60 -11.53 -2.04 0.47
N THR A 61 -12.31 -1.55 1.44
CA THR A 61 -11.82 -0.91 2.68
C THR A 61 -10.73 -1.69 3.44
N PRO A 62 -10.76 -3.03 3.57
CA PRO A 62 -9.69 -3.75 4.28
C PRO A 62 -8.30 -3.57 3.67
N CYS A 63 -8.21 -3.44 2.35
CA CYS A 63 -6.93 -3.16 1.68
C CYS A 63 -6.43 -1.75 2.01
N ILE A 64 -7.34 -0.76 2.06
CA ILE A 64 -7.03 0.62 2.46
C ILE A 64 -6.54 0.67 3.91
N GLN A 65 -7.17 -0.06 4.83
CA GLN A 65 -6.75 -0.12 6.23
C GLN A 65 -5.32 -0.65 6.38
N VAL A 66 -4.95 -1.66 5.58
CA VAL A 66 -3.57 -2.18 5.55
C VAL A 66 -2.59 -1.11 5.06
N LEU A 67 -2.91 -0.41 3.96
CA LEU A 67 -2.07 0.66 3.44
C LEU A 67 -1.93 1.83 4.42
N LEU A 68 -3.02 2.23 5.09
CA LEU A 68 -3.01 3.26 6.13
C LEU A 68 -2.15 2.84 7.34
N SER A 69 -2.25 1.57 7.76
CA SER A 69 -1.44 1.03 8.86
C SER A 69 0.05 0.98 8.49
N ALA A 70 0.36 0.61 7.24
CA ALA A 70 1.72 0.66 6.72
C ALA A 70 2.27 2.08 6.68
N ALA A 71 1.49 3.06 6.23
CA ALA A 71 1.91 4.46 6.23
C ALA A 71 2.30 4.96 7.62
N ARG A 72 1.52 4.59 8.65
CA ARG A 72 1.87 4.88 10.05
C ARG A 72 3.19 4.21 10.45
N GLN A 73 3.34 2.92 10.14
CA GLN A 73 4.57 2.19 10.43
C GLN A 73 5.80 2.79 9.73
N TRP A 74 5.68 3.21 8.47
CA TRP A 74 6.80 3.86 7.75
C TRP A 74 7.17 5.21 8.35
N ARG A 75 6.19 5.99 8.82
CA ARG A 75 6.46 7.23 9.56
C ARG A 75 7.23 6.96 10.85
N GLU A 76 6.85 5.92 11.59
CA GLU A 76 7.56 5.51 12.81
C GLU A 76 8.97 4.98 12.51
N ASP A 77 9.13 4.18 11.44
CA ASP A 77 10.40 3.64 10.99
C ASP A 77 11.28 4.71 10.28
N GLY A 78 10.82 5.96 10.14
CA GLY A 78 11.54 7.04 9.46
C GLY A 78 11.79 6.79 7.97
N SER A 79 11.03 5.88 7.37
CA SER A 79 11.16 5.44 5.98
C SER A 79 10.15 6.15 5.08
N GLU A 80 10.46 6.27 3.78
CA GLU A 80 9.56 6.89 2.81
C GLU A 80 8.57 5.88 2.22
N MET A 81 7.29 6.25 2.17
CA MET A 81 6.20 5.53 1.51
C MET A 81 5.37 6.54 0.70
N LYS A 82 5.31 6.42 -0.61
CA LYS A 82 4.59 7.37 -1.46
C LYS A 82 3.67 6.68 -2.46
N PHE A 83 2.61 7.37 -2.86
CA PHE A 83 1.75 6.95 -3.96
C PHE A 83 2.25 7.57 -5.27
N THR A 84 2.11 6.81 -6.34
CA THR A 84 2.39 7.22 -7.71
C THR A 84 1.23 6.82 -8.58
N GLY A 85 0.77 7.73 -9.45
CA GLY A 85 -0.37 7.49 -10.34
C GLY A 85 -1.65 7.21 -9.56
N GLN A 86 -2.31 8.24 -9.03
CA GLN A 86 -3.59 8.07 -8.35
C GLN A 86 -4.71 7.87 -9.38
N SER A 87 -5.47 6.78 -9.27
CA SER A 87 -6.67 6.58 -10.08
C SER A 87 -7.88 7.30 -9.49
N ALA A 88 -8.85 7.66 -10.34
CA ALA A 88 -10.10 8.28 -9.89
C ALA A 88 -10.89 7.37 -8.93
N ALA A 89 -10.89 6.05 -9.16
CA ALA A 89 -11.58 5.10 -8.28
C ALA A 89 -10.95 5.01 -6.88
N LEU A 90 -9.62 5.09 -6.79
CA LEU A 90 -8.95 5.15 -5.49
C LEU A 90 -9.30 6.46 -4.76
N ASP A 91 -9.24 7.60 -5.46
CA ASP A 91 -9.58 8.92 -4.91
C ASP A 91 -11.02 8.98 -4.37
N GLU A 92 -11.98 8.47 -5.14
CA GLU A 92 -13.38 8.38 -4.74
C GLU A 92 -13.55 7.50 -3.49
N THR A 93 -12.91 6.32 -3.48
CA THR A 93 -13.00 5.41 -2.33
C THR A 93 -12.40 6.01 -1.06
N LEU A 94 -11.24 6.69 -1.18
CA LEU A 94 -10.64 7.40 -0.05
C LEU A 94 -11.55 8.53 0.44
N SER A 95 -12.13 9.31 -0.49
CA SER A 95 -13.06 10.40 -0.17
C SER A 95 -14.30 9.91 0.58
N ILE A 96 -14.88 8.76 0.19
CA ILE A 96 -16.01 8.14 0.91
C ILE A 96 -15.63 7.78 2.35
N LEU A 97 -14.38 7.39 2.59
CA LEU A 97 -13.85 7.07 3.90
C LEU A 97 -13.39 8.31 4.70
N GLY A 98 -13.49 9.51 4.11
CA GLY A 98 -12.98 10.75 4.70
C GLY A 98 -11.46 10.82 4.75
N LEU A 99 -10.78 10.12 3.84
CA LEU A 99 -9.33 10.03 3.73
C LEU A 99 -8.85 10.65 2.41
N SER A 100 -7.56 10.94 2.35
CA SER A 100 -6.80 11.36 1.17
C SER A 100 -5.53 10.53 1.04
N THR A 101 -4.88 10.58 -0.13
CA THR A 101 -3.61 9.87 -0.35
C THR A 101 -2.52 10.29 0.62
N THR A 102 -2.48 11.55 1.04
CA THR A 102 -1.51 12.07 2.01
C THR A 102 -1.54 11.31 3.35
N GLU A 103 -2.71 10.85 3.80
CA GLU A 103 -2.83 10.06 5.03
C GLU A 103 -2.25 8.65 4.89
N LEU A 104 -2.12 8.16 3.67
CA LEU A 104 -1.51 6.88 3.32
C LEU A 104 -0.02 7.01 2.90
N GLU A 105 0.57 8.20 2.98
CA GLU A 105 1.97 8.46 2.63
C GLU A 105 2.87 8.74 3.85
N ALA A 106 4.13 8.33 3.77
CA ALA A 106 5.18 8.61 4.73
C ALA A 106 6.38 9.24 4.00
N GLY A 107 7.03 10.24 4.59
CA GLY A 107 8.08 11.01 3.92
C GLY A 107 7.65 12.47 3.75
N ASP A 108 8.45 13.36 4.35
CA ASP A 108 8.16 14.78 4.62
C ASP A 108 6.75 15.08 5.18
N ALA A 109 6.40 14.42 6.28
CA ALA A 109 5.51 15.05 7.23
C ALA A 109 6.37 15.95 8.13
N LYS A 110 6.54 17.22 7.73
CA LYS A 110 6.84 18.29 8.68
C LYS A 110 5.70 18.37 9.69
N HIS A 111 5.73 17.53 10.71
CA HIS A 111 5.04 17.77 11.97
C HIS A 111 6.08 18.31 12.93
N ALA A 112 6.29 19.63 12.83
CA ALA A 112 6.69 20.46 13.95
C ALA A 112 5.41 20.96 14.64
#